data_AF-A0A935FK63-F1
#
_entry.id   AF-A0A935FK63-F1
#
_cell.length_a   1.000
_cell.length_b   1.000
_cell.length_c   1.000
_cell.angle_alpha   90.00
_cell.angle_beta   90.00
_cell.angle_gamma   90.00
#
_symmetry.space_group_name_H-M   'P 1'
#
loop_
_entity.id
_entity.type
_entity.pdbx_description
1 polymer ?
#
loop_
_entity_poly.entity_id
_entity_poly.type
_entity_poly.pdbx_seq_one_letter_code
_entity_poly.pdbx_strand_id
1 'polypeptide(L)' 'MSERVVKCSMCGKALRPGQTYYKCSVSTCNSGRLRLSFCSPGCWDAHLPTARHRSAGYTEHVN' A
#
# COMPACT_ATOMS: atom_id res chain seq x y z
N MET A 1 -15.48 17.96 7.99
CA MET A 1 -14.03 17.71 8.10
C MET A 1 -13.73 16.46 7.28
N SER A 2 -12.97 16.59 6.17
CA SER A 2 -12.67 15.44 5.30
C SER A 2 -11.39 14.78 5.81
N GLU A 3 -11.55 13.85 6.74
CA GLU A 3 -10.44 13.04 7.25
C GLU A 3 -9.97 12.13 6.11
N ARG A 4 -8.76 12.38 5.60
CA ARG A 4 -8.14 11.52 4.57
C ARG A 4 -7.74 10.20 5.22
N VAL A 5 -8.66 9.25 5.16
CA VAL A 5 -8.41 7.86 5.49
C VAL A 5 -7.76 7.20 4.28
N VAL A 6 -6.50 6.81 4.42
CA VAL A 6 -5.89 5.87 3.47
C VAL A 6 -6.48 4.50 3.74
N LYS A 7 -6.82 3.74 2.69
CA LYS A 7 -7.36 2.39 2.86
C LYS A 7 -6.40 1.36 2.29
N CYS A 8 -6.24 0.28 3.04
CA CYS A 8 -5.54 -0.91 2.60
C CYS A 8 -6.21 -1.47 1.33
N SER A 9 -5.47 -1.62 0.24
CA SER A 9 -6.02 -2.15 -1.01
C SER A 9 -6.23 -3.67 -0.99
N MET A 10 -5.59 -4.38 -0.05
CA MET A 10 -5.75 -5.84 0.12
C MET A 10 -6.86 -6.19 1.10
N CYS A 11 -6.91 -5.46 2.21
CA CYS A 11 -7.73 -5.79 3.35
C CYS A 11 -8.88 -4.80 3.59
N GLY A 12 -8.96 -3.71 2.82
CA GLY A 12 -9.98 -2.66 2.96
C GLY A 12 -9.88 -1.83 4.24
N LYS A 13 -8.92 -2.14 5.13
CA LYS A 13 -8.77 -1.50 6.43
C LYS A 13 -8.47 -0.01 6.28
N ALA A 14 -9.26 0.81 6.97
CA ALA A 14 -9.03 2.24 7.11
C ALA A 14 -7.79 2.48 7.98
N LEU A 15 -6.78 3.10 7.40
CA LEU A 15 -5.61 3.63 8.09
C LEU A 15 -5.98 5.01 8.63
N ARG A 16 -5.82 5.17 9.95
CA ARG A 16 -6.05 6.45 10.63
C ARG A 16 -4.93 7.43 10.27
N PRO A 17 -5.17 8.76 10.32
CA PRO A 17 -4.09 9.74 10.28
C PRO A 17 -3.08 9.45 11.41
N GLY A 18 -1.79 9.47 11.07
CA GLY A 18 -0.68 9.09 11.95
C GLY A 18 -0.33 7.60 11.96
N GLN A 19 -1.05 6.75 11.22
CA GLN A 19 -0.70 5.33 11.11
C GLN A 19 0.30 5.09 9.97
N THR A 20 1.31 4.27 10.23
CA THR A 20 2.26 3.83 9.20
C THR A 20 1.55 2.92 8.21
N TYR A 21 1.77 3.17 6.93
CA TYR A 21 1.31 2.33 5.83
C TYR A 21 2.46 2.10 4.86
N TYR A 22 2.35 1.01 4.12
CA TYR A 22 3.36 0.54 3.19
C TYR A 22 2.89 0.80 1.78
N LYS A 23 3.78 1.32 0.94
CA LYS A 23 3.58 1.45 -0.51
C LYS A 23 4.58 0.57 -1.22
N CYS A 24 4.18 -0.05 -2.32
CA CYS A 24 5.15 -0.76 -3.14
C CYS A 24 6.18 0.27 -3.68
N SER A 25 7.43 -0.11 -3.90
CA SER A 25 8.41 0.77 -4.55
C SER A 25 8.29 0.75 -6.08
N VAL A 26 7.50 -0.18 -6.61
CA VAL A 26 7.36 -0.39 -8.05
C VAL A 26 6.40 0.66 -8.62
N SER A 27 6.86 1.39 -9.64
CA SER A 27 6.08 2.45 -10.27
C SER A 27 4.77 1.95 -10.85
N THR A 28 4.69 0.72 -11.36
CA THR A 28 3.44 0.13 -11.90
C THR A 28 2.37 -0.09 -10.84
N CYS A 29 2.77 -0.40 -9.59
CA CYS A 29 1.86 -0.56 -8.45
C CYS A 29 1.37 0.78 -7.88
N ASN A 30 2.07 1.88 -8.20
CA ASN A 30 1.72 3.23 -7.76
C ASN A 30 1.28 4.15 -8.89
N SER A 31 1.32 3.69 -10.14
CA SER A 31 1.02 4.51 -11.31
C SER A 31 -0.49 4.57 -11.55
N GLY A 32 -0.97 5.78 -11.84
CA GLY A 32 -2.34 6.03 -12.25
C GLY A 32 -3.34 6.00 -11.09
N ARG A 33 -4.47 5.31 -11.31
CA ARG A 33 -5.63 5.27 -10.40
C ARG A 33 -5.46 4.26 -9.25
N LEU A 34 -4.50 3.34 -9.37
CA LEU A 34 -4.15 2.37 -8.34
C LEU A 34 -3.03 2.93 -7.47
N ARG A 35 -3.41 3.68 -6.43
CA ARG A 35 -2.50 4.01 -5.33
C ARG A 35 -2.55 2.90 -4.29
N LEU A 36 -1.87 1.79 -4.57
CA LEU A 36 -1.85 0.63 -3.69
C LEU A 36 -1.18 1.02 -2.37
N SER A 37 -1.97 1.01 -1.31
CA SER A 37 -1.56 1.28 0.05
C SER A 37 -1.82 0.02 0.88
N PHE A 38 -0.89 -0.38 1.71
CA PHE A 38 -0.97 -1.59 2.51
C PHE A 38 -0.81 -1.24 3.98
N CYS A 39 -1.57 -1.86 4.87
CA CYS A 39 -1.44 -1.57 6.31
C CYS A 39 -0.30 -2.34 6.98
N SER A 40 0.26 -3.36 6.33
CA SER A 40 1.28 -4.23 6.90
C SER A 40 2.09 -4.89 5.79
N PRO A 41 3.35 -5.30 6.09
CA PRO A 41 4.17 -6.05 5.15
C PRO A 41 3.55 -7.38 4.74
N GLY A 42 2.67 -8.00 5.54
CA GLY A 42 1.92 -9.19 5.12
C GLY A 42 0.86 -8.92 4.05
N CYS A 43 0.20 -7.75 4.09
CA CYS A 43 -0.68 -7.32 3.00
C CYS A 43 0.13 -6.96 1.74
N TRP A 44 1.35 -6.46 1.92
CA TRP A 44 2.27 -6.32 0.81
C TRP A 44 2.71 -7.70 0.29
N ASP A 45 3.14 -8.65 1.10
CA ASP A 45 3.53 -9.98 0.61
C ASP A 45 2.41 -10.68 -0.18
N ALA A 46 1.16 -10.57 0.28
CA ALA A 46 -0.01 -11.07 -0.43
C ALA A 46 -0.24 -10.44 -1.82
N HIS A 47 0.35 -9.27 -2.13
CA HIS A 47 0.32 -8.66 -3.46
C HIS A 47 1.36 -9.24 -4.43
N LEU A 48 2.48 -9.77 -3.91
CA LEU A 48 3.58 -10.31 -4.70
C LEU A 48 3.25 -11.51 -5.60
N PRO A 49 2.44 -12.52 -5.19
CA PRO A 49 2.21 -13.70 -6.04
C PRO A 49 1.50 -13.36 -7.35
N THR A 50 0.68 -12.31 -7.35
CA THR A 50 -0.04 -11.84 -8.55
C THR A 50 0.84 -10.98 -9.45
N ALA A 51 1.96 -10.45 -8.94
CA ALA A 51 2.79 -9.50 -9.64
C ALA A 51 4.25 -10.00 -9.64
N ARG A 52 4.69 -10.53 -10.78
CA ARG A 52 6.04 -11.09 -11.00
C ARG A 52 7.12 -10.01 -10.91
N HIS A 53 7.36 -9.48 -9.71
CA HIS A 53 8.30 -8.41 -9.47
C HIS A 53 9.71 -8.99 -9.29
N ARG A 54 10.62 -8.66 -10.21
CA ARG A 54 12.04 -9.05 -10.12
C ARG A 54 12.77 -8.37 -8.95
N SER A 55 12.31 -7.19 -8.52
CA SER A 55 12.87 -6.39 -7.43
C SER A 55 11.76 -5.53 -6.81
N ALA A 56 10.79 -6.15 -6.14
CA ALA A 56 9.80 -5.42 -5.36
C ALA A 56 10.34 -5.13 -3.96
N GLY A 57 10.43 -3.86 -3.61
CA GLY A 57 10.53 -3.40 -2.23
C GLY A 57 9.23 -2.73 -1.79
N TYR A 58 9.06 -2.52 -0.50
CA TYR A 58 8.08 -1.58 0.04
C TYR A 58 8.78 -0.36 0.62
N THR A 59 8.09 0.77 0.58
CA THR A 59 8.47 2.00 1.28
C THR A 59 7.44 2.26 2.36
N GLU A 60 7.91 2.68 3.53
CA GLU A 60 7.09 3.00 4.68
C GLU A 60 6.73 4.48 4.63
N HIS A 61 5.44 4.79 4.76
CA HIS A 61 4.91 6.15 4.73
C HIS A 61 3.98 6.35 5.93
N VAL A 62 3.92 7.58 6.45
CA VAL A 62 2.96 7.96 7.50
C VAL A 62 1.79 8.70 6.87
N ASN A 63 0.57 8.36 7.29
CA ASN A 63 -0.68 8.98 6.80
C ASN A 63 -0.95 10.35 7.42
#